data_AF-A0A974UYG1-F1
#
_entry.id   AF-A0A974UYG1-F1
#
_cell.length_a   1.000
_cell.length_b   1.000
_cell.length_c   1.000
_cell.angle_alpha   90.00
_cell.angle_beta   90.00
_cell.angle_gamma   90.00
#
_symmetry.space_group_name_H-M   'P 1'
#
loop_
_entity.id
_entity.type
_entity.pdbx_description
1 polymer ?
#
loop_
_entity_poly.entity_id
_entity_poly.type
_entity_poly.pdbx_seq_one_letter_code
_entity_poly.pdbx_strand_id
1 'polypeptide(L)'
;MRDVAGEFARAIDSANAHLRQVNNEMAALQASWRGDASVRFGQAMNEWEQQYDLILGRLADLLAVTGGADGERRVPCPGGA
;
A
#
# COMPACT_ATOMS: atom_id res chain seq x y z
N MET A 1 -2.27 -19.82 8.65
CA MET A 1 -2.61 -18.39 8.53
C MET A 1 -1.48 -17.45 8.90
N ARG A 2 -0.67 -17.71 9.95
CA ARG A 2 0.47 -16.84 10.33
C ARG A 2 1.46 -16.51 9.20
N ASP A 3 1.73 -17.45 8.30
CA ASP A 3 2.67 -17.24 7.18
C ASP A 3 2.11 -16.27 6.12
N VAL A 4 0.82 -16.42 5.79
CA VAL A 4 0.11 -15.62 4.78
C VAL A 4 -0.03 -14.15 5.20
N ALA A 5 -0.30 -13.87 6.48
CA ALA A 5 -0.32 -12.49 6.98
C ALA A 5 1.06 -11.82 6.83
N GLY A 6 2.14 -12.56 7.07
CA GLY A 6 3.50 -12.09 6.85
C GLY A 6 3.81 -11.80 5.38
N GLU A 7 3.26 -12.60 4.45
CA GLU A 7 3.39 -12.36 3.01
C GLU A 7 2.69 -11.06 2.57
N PHE A 8 1.46 -10.81 3.03
CA PHE A 8 0.76 -9.58 2.70
C PHE A 8 1.45 -8.34 3.27
N ALA A 9 1.98 -8.41 4.50
CA ALA A 9 2.77 -7.33 5.07
C ALA A 9 4.02 -7.02 4.23
N ARG A 10 4.79 -8.04 3.82
CA ARG A 10 5.95 -7.87 2.94
C ARG A 10 5.57 -7.30 1.58
N ALA A 11 4.42 -7.72 1.02
CA ALA A 11 3.93 -7.20 -0.25
C ALA A 11 3.59 -5.70 -0.17
N ILE A 12 2.97 -5.26 0.94
CA ILE A 12 2.68 -3.84 1.20
C ILE A 12 3.99 -3.03 1.32
N ASP A 13 4.96 -3.53 2.09
CA ASP A 13 6.26 -2.86 2.26
C ASP A 13 7.01 -2.73 0.92
N SER A 14 7.00 -3.81 0.13
CA SER A 14 7.59 -3.82 -1.20
C SER A 14 6.88 -2.83 -2.14
N ALA A 15 5.55 -2.83 -2.16
CA ALA A 15 4.77 -1.90 -2.96
C ALA A 15 5.10 -0.44 -2.61
N ASN A 16 5.10 -0.09 -1.32
CA ASN A 16 5.46 1.26 -0.86
C ASN A 16 6.90 1.66 -1.23
N ALA A 17 7.85 0.72 -1.24
CA ALA A 17 9.20 0.99 -1.69
C ALA A 17 9.26 1.32 -3.20
N HIS A 18 8.56 0.54 -4.03
CA HIS A 18 8.48 0.77 -5.47
C HIS A 18 7.73 2.07 -5.81
N LEU A 19 6.66 2.40 -5.09
CA LEU A 19 5.90 3.65 -5.29
C LEU A 19 6.80 4.88 -5.23
N ARG A 20 7.70 4.95 -4.24
CA ARG A 20 8.64 6.07 -4.12
C ARG A 20 9.58 6.20 -5.33
N GLN A 21 10.07 5.07 -5.85
CA GLN A 21 10.91 5.09 -7.03
C GLN A 21 10.13 5.59 -8.25
N VAL A 22 8.94 5.04 -8.46
CA VAL A 22 8.06 5.38 -9.59
C VAL A 22 7.68 6.86 -9.54
N ASN A 23 7.35 7.41 -8.36
CA ASN A 23 7.10 8.84 -8.17
C ASN A 23 8.29 9.74 -8.57
N ASN A 24 9.52 9.33 -8.26
CA ASN A 24 10.71 10.09 -8.65
C ASN A 24 10.93 10.08 -10.16
N GLU A 25 10.78 8.91 -10.81
CA GLU A 25 10.91 8.77 -12.26
C GLU A 25 9.83 9.59 -12.99
N MET A 26 8.61 9.57 -12.48
CA MET A 26 7.48 10.33 -13.02
C MET A 26 7.67 11.84 -12.90
N ALA A 27 8.17 12.33 -11.77
CA ALA A 27 8.50 13.74 -11.61
C ALA A 27 9.56 14.19 -12.63
N ALA A 28 10.57 13.35 -12.88
CA ALA A 28 11.60 13.62 -13.89
C ALA A 28 11.03 13.66 -15.32
N LEU A 29 10.18 12.69 -15.68
CA LEU A 29 9.52 12.67 -16.99
C LEU A 29 8.59 13.88 -17.17
N GLN A 30 7.77 14.20 -16.16
CA GLN A 30 6.83 15.32 -16.20
C GLN A 30 7.55 16.65 -16.41
N ALA A 31 8.71 16.83 -15.78
CA ALA A 31 9.55 18.02 -15.98
C ALA A 31 10.12 18.13 -17.40
N SER A 32 10.28 17.01 -18.11
CA SER A 32 10.83 16.96 -19.47
C SER A 32 9.78 17.23 -20.56
N TRP A 33 8.50 16.98 -20.30
CA TRP A 33 7.42 17.14 -21.29
C TRP A 33 6.77 18.52 -21.22
N ARG A 34 6.34 19.05 -22.37
CA ARG A 34 5.70 20.37 -22.51
C ARG A 34 4.40 20.26 -23.30
N GLY A 35 3.52 21.25 -23.12
CA GLY A 35 2.25 21.34 -23.85
C GLY A 35 1.33 20.15 -23.61
N ASP A 36 0.56 19.76 -24.64
CA ASP A 36 -0.46 18.71 -24.55
C ASP A 36 0.08 17.34 -24.09
N ALA A 37 1.35 17.04 -24.38
CA ALA A 37 1.99 15.81 -23.92
C ALA A 37 2.09 15.78 -22.38
N SER A 38 2.44 16.91 -21.76
CA SER A 38 2.51 17.04 -20.30
C SER A 38 1.14 16.85 -19.65
N VAL A 39 0.08 17.39 -20.28
CA VAL A 39 -1.31 17.25 -19.79
C VAL A 39 -1.77 15.79 -19.84
N ARG A 40 -1.58 15.11 -20.98
CA ARG A 40 -1.95 13.69 -21.13
C ARG A 40 -1.16 12.79 -20.19
N PHE A 41 0.11 13.08 -19.98
CA PHE A 41 0.93 12.38 -19.00
C PHE A 41 0.37 12.54 -17.59
N GLY A 42 0.06 13.77 -17.17
CA GLY A 42 -0.53 14.02 -15.84
C GLY A 42 -1.86 13.28 -15.63
N GLN A 43 -2.69 13.18 -16.66
CA GLN A 43 -3.94 12.41 -16.60
C GLN A 43 -3.69 10.91 -16.42
N ALA A 44 -2.83 10.32 -17.27
CA ALA A 44 -2.46 8.92 -17.16
C ALA A 44 -1.81 8.63 -15.79
N MET A 45 -1.07 9.60 -15.24
CA MET A 45 -0.45 9.48 -13.95
C MET A 45 -1.45 9.45 -12.80
N ASN A 46 -2.42 10.35 -12.81
CA ASN A 46 -3.49 10.34 -11.82
C ASN A 46 -4.30 9.04 -11.86
N GLU A 47 -4.54 8.48 -13.07
CA GLU A 47 -5.22 7.19 -13.21
C GLU A 47 -4.38 6.04 -12.65
N TRP A 48 -3.08 6.04 -12.93
CA TRP A 48 -2.14 5.06 -12.38
C TRP A 48 -2.11 5.09 -10.84
N GLU A 49 -2.01 6.28 -10.23
CA GLU A 49 -2.00 6.44 -8.77
C GLU A 49 -3.28 5.85 -8.14
N GLN A 50 -4.44 6.16 -8.72
CA GLN A 50 -5.73 5.62 -8.24
C GLN A 50 -5.78 4.09 -8.29
N GLN A 51 -5.27 3.47 -9.36
CA GLN A 51 -5.21 2.00 -9.44
C GLN A 51 -4.23 1.40 -8.43
N TYR A 52 -3.13 2.11 -8.17
CA TYR A 52 -2.15 1.68 -7.18
C TYR A 52 -2.70 1.70 -5.75
N ASP A 53 -3.41 2.76 -5.39
CA ASP A 53 -4.09 2.88 -4.10
C ASP A 53 -5.11 1.76 -3.88
N LEU A 54 -5.84 1.36 -4.93
CA LEU A 54 -6.77 0.22 -4.87
C LEU A 54 -6.05 -1.10 -4.58
N ILE A 55 -4.85 -1.30 -5.14
CA ILE A 55 -4.05 -2.50 -4.88
C ILE A 55 -3.59 -2.51 -3.42
N LEU A 56 -3.07 -1.39 -2.92
CA LEU A 56 -2.64 -1.25 -1.52
C LEU A 56 -3.79 -1.48 -0.55
N GLY A 57 -4.97 -0.90 -0.83
CA GLY A 57 -6.17 -1.10 -0.02
C GLY A 57 -6.56 -2.59 0.07
N ARG A 58 -6.57 -3.31 -1.05
CA ARG A 58 -6.88 -4.74 -1.07
C ARG A 58 -5.86 -5.58 -0.31
N LEU A 59 -4.57 -5.26 -0.40
CA LEU A 59 -3.53 -5.94 0.37
C LEU A 59 -3.72 -5.71 1.88
N ALA A 60 -4.07 -4.49 2.29
CA ALA A 60 -4.36 -4.16 3.67
C ALA A 60 -5.60 -4.88 4.19
N ASP A 61 -6.68 -4.96 3.41
CA ASP A 61 -7.89 -5.71 3.75
C ASP A 61 -7.57 -7.20 3.97
N LEU A 62 -6.77 -7.80 3.09
CA LEU A 62 -6.33 -9.19 3.22
C LEU A 62 -5.44 -9.42 4.44
N LEU A 63 -4.55 -8.48 4.76
CA LEU A 63 -3.75 -8.52 5.99
C LEU A 63 -4.65 -8.47 7.24
N ALA A 64 -5.64 -7.57 7.26
CA ALA A 64 -6.58 -7.44 8.37
C ALA A 64 -7.38 -8.73 8.59
N VAL A 65 -7.86 -9.38 7.53
CA VAL A 65 -8.62 -10.65 7.64
C VAL A 65 -7.72 -11.83 8.06
N THR A 66 -6.44 -11.82 7.67
CA THR A 66 -5.52 -12.95 7.93
C THR A 66 -4.74 -12.86 9.25
N GLY A 67 -4.69 -11.68 9.88
CA GLY A 67 -3.94 -11.47 11.14
C GLY A 67 -4.56 -10.49 12.14
N GLY A 68 -5.68 -9.84 11.85
CA GLY A 68 -6.25 -8.74 12.66
C GLY A 68 -7.35 -9.13 13.67
N ALA A 69 -7.80 -10.39 13.73
CA ALA A 69 -8.85 -10.82 14.67
C ALA A 69 -8.35 -11.53 15.94
N ASP A 70 -7.06 -11.87 16.04
CA ASP A 70 -6.52 -12.75 17.10
C ASP A 70 -5.51 -12.06 18.05
N GLY A 71 -5.60 -10.75 18.23
CA GLY A 71 -4.76 -9.99 19.17
C GLY A 71 -5.45 -9.54 20.45
N GLU A 72 -6.78 -9.41 20.46
CA GLU A 72 -7.53 -8.82 21.57
C GLU A 72 -8.47 -9.83 22.24
N ARG A 73 -7.90 -10.88 22.84
CA ARG A 73 -8.61 -11.64 23.88
C ARG A 73 -7.65 -12.33 24.84
N ARG A 74 -7.42 -11.68 25.98
CA ARG A 74 -7.70 -12.16 27.36
C ARG A 74 -6.63 -11.63 28.33
N VAL A 75 -6.84 -10.43 28.87
CA VAL A 75 -6.26 -10.06 30.16
C VAL A 75 -7.10 -10.75 31.24
N PRO A 76 -6.58 -11.71 32.02
CA PRO A 76 -7.26 -12.10 33.24
C PRO A 76 -7.08 -10.98 34.28
N CYS A 77 -8.20 -10.55 34.87
CA CYS A 77 -8.24 -9.60 35.98
C CYS A 77 -7.38 -10.07 37.17
N PRO A 78 -6.93 -9.14 38.04
CA PRO A 78 -6.03 -9.46 39.15
C PRO A 78 -6.82 -10.09 40.30
N GLY A 79 -6.31 -11.20 40.83
CA GLY A 79 -6.90 -11.89 41.98
C GLY A 79 -5.91 -12.89 42.55
N GLY A 80 -4.89 -12.39 43.25
CA GLY A 80 -4.07 -13.20 44.13
C GLY A 80 -4.82 -13.48 45.43
N ALA A 81 -4.93 -14.76 45.78
CA ALA A 81 -5.24 -15.24 47.12
C ALA A 81 -3.95 -15.74 47.77
#